data_AF-A0A0G0YPY3-F1
#
_entry.id   AF-A0A0G0YPY3-F1
#
_cell.length_a   1.000
_cell.length_b   1.000
_cell.length_c   1.000
_cell.angle_alpha   90.00
_cell.angle_beta   90.00
_cell.angle_gamma   90.00
#
_symmetry.space_group_name_H-M   'P 1'
#
loop_
_entity.id
_entity.type
_entity.pdbx_description
1 polymer ?
#
loop_
_entity_poly.entity_id
_entity_poly.type
_entity_poly.pdbx_seq_one_letter_code
_entity_poly.pdbx_strand_id
1 'polypeptide(L)'
;MLKKRVSCSKTPTLPRVGVSLMKVDSENVYDKNYCSSQTYVCMFCSIKLEVSMQVKDSQDVKDFKNPSVYWTHQGAFSVDLASDADKSIVPSSAEIKDDIVYVSDGFIKQTKGGIQFYSIRSPFHWRYSDIKVIRDENGDLLWVNDRYR
;
A
#
# COMPACT_ATOMS: atom_id res chain seq x y z
N MET A 1 28.37 -55.07 -8.37
CA MET A 1 27.12 -54.91 -7.62
C MET A 1 27.01 -53.44 -7.21
N LEU A 2 26.20 -52.62 -7.87
CA LEU A 2 24.76 -52.35 -7.70
C LEU A 2 24.54 -50.99 -7.00
N LYS A 3 23.89 -50.08 -7.74
CA LYS A 3 23.46 -48.72 -7.35
C LYS A 3 22.57 -48.72 -6.10
N LYS A 4 22.57 -47.62 -5.35
CA LYS A 4 21.34 -46.95 -4.89
C LYS A 4 21.55 -45.44 -4.68
N ARG A 5 20.91 -44.65 -5.55
CA ARG A 5 20.53 -43.26 -5.28
C ARG A 5 19.28 -43.28 -4.40
N VAL A 6 19.18 -42.34 -3.46
CA VAL A 6 17.89 -41.86 -2.96
C VAL A 6 17.87 -40.34 -3.09
N SER A 7 16.76 -39.90 -3.66
CA SER A 7 16.37 -38.54 -4.00
C SER A 7 15.53 -37.96 -2.86
N CYS A 8 15.63 -36.66 -2.61
CA CYS A 8 14.47 -35.85 -2.25
C CYS A 8 14.40 -34.65 -3.20
N SER A 9 13.29 -34.57 -3.91
CA SER A 9 12.92 -33.50 -4.83
C SER A 9 11.96 -32.53 -4.17
N LYS A 10 12.11 -31.24 -4.49
CA LYS A 10 11.06 -30.33 -4.99
C LYS A 10 11.68 -28.95 -5.25
N THR A 11 11.75 -28.57 -6.52
CA THR A 11 11.98 -27.20 -7.03
C THR A 11 10.67 -26.39 -6.96
N PRO A 12 10.72 -25.05 -6.98
CA PRO A 12 10.80 -24.35 -8.26
C PRO A 12 11.85 -23.24 -8.30
N THR A 13 12.43 -23.14 -9.49
CA THR A 13 13.31 -22.11 -10.01
C THR A 13 12.60 -20.75 -10.04
N LEU A 14 13.20 -19.71 -9.46
CA LEU A 14 12.87 -18.32 -9.76
C LEU A 14 13.90 -17.76 -10.77
N PRO A 15 13.49 -17.19 -11.91
CA PRO A 15 14.38 -16.44 -12.77
C PRO A 15 14.64 -15.03 -12.22
N ARG A 16 15.86 -14.55 -12.46
CA ARG A 16 16.38 -13.22 -12.19
C ARG A 16 15.43 -12.09 -12.62
N VAL A 17 15.18 -11.16 -11.70
CA VAL A 17 15.01 -9.74 -12.02
C VAL A 17 15.83 -8.97 -10.98
N GLY A 18 16.75 -8.13 -11.46
CA GLY A 18 17.67 -7.37 -10.63
C GLY A 18 16.94 -6.40 -9.72
N VAL A 19 17.17 -6.54 -8.42
CA VAL A 19 16.92 -5.47 -7.46
C VAL A 19 18.28 -4.99 -6.99
N SER A 20 18.53 -3.70 -7.25
CA SER A 20 19.76 -3.02 -6.92
C SER A 20 20.06 -3.17 -5.43
N LEU A 21 21.32 -3.52 -5.10
CA LEU A 21 21.84 -3.60 -3.74
C LEU A 21 21.56 -2.29 -2.99
N MET A 22 20.81 -2.36 -1.90
CA MET A 22 21.07 -1.49 -0.76
C MET A 22 21.97 -2.26 0.19
N LYS A 23 23.16 -1.69 0.43
CA LYS A 23 24.16 -2.22 1.35
C LYS A 23 23.52 -2.39 2.73
N VAL A 24 23.48 -3.63 3.20
CA VAL A 24 23.30 -3.93 4.61
C VAL A 24 24.72 -3.97 5.19
N ASP A 25 25.11 -2.93 5.91
CA ASP A 25 26.25 -3.02 6.81
C ASP A 25 25.81 -3.89 8.00
N SER A 26 25.93 -5.21 7.84
CA SER A 26 25.77 -6.15 8.95
C SER A 26 27.11 -6.30 9.66
N GLU A 27 27.28 -5.64 10.81
CA GLU A 27 28.27 -6.10 11.78
C GLU A 27 27.79 -7.44 12.34
N ASN A 28 28.40 -8.51 11.82
CA ASN A 28 28.27 -9.86 12.35
C ASN A 28 28.86 -9.90 13.77
N VAL A 29 28.01 -9.96 14.79
CA VAL A 29 28.42 -10.50 16.09
C VAL A 29 27.83 -11.90 16.20
N TYR A 30 28.62 -12.88 15.77
CA TYR A 30 28.42 -14.26 16.19
C TYR A 30 28.97 -14.38 17.60
N ASP A 31 28.09 -14.55 18.59
CA ASP A 31 28.53 -15.15 19.85
C ASP A 31 28.10 -16.61 19.91
N LYS A 32 29.11 -17.48 19.83
CA LYS A 32 28.98 -18.91 20.07
C LYS A 32 28.78 -19.08 21.55
N ASN A 33 27.66 -19.66 21.98
CA ASN A 33 27.66 -20.44 23.20
C ASN A 33 26.84 -21.72 23.05
N TYR A 34 27.57 -22.82 23.22
CA TYR A 34 27.10 -24.16 23.53
C TYR A 34 26.05 -24.13 24.65
N CYS A 35 24.97 -24.88 24.51
CA CYS A 35 24.21 -25.37 25.68
C CYS A 35 23.71 -26.79 25.43
N SER A 36 24.42 -27.73 26.04
CA SER A 36 24.10 -29.13 26.28
C SER A 36 22.84 -29.27 27.13
N SER A 37 22.04 -30.32 26.85
CA SER A 37 21.12 -31.06 27.72
C SER A 37 20.39 -30.34 28.89
N GLN A 38 19.07 -30.55 28.93
CA GLN A 38 18.14 -30.37 30.06
C GLN A 38 17.53 -28.96 30.26
N THR A 39 16.22 -28.92 29.99
CA THR A 39 15.18 -28.28 30.82
C THR A 39 15.09 -26.73 30.80
N TYR A 40 14.07 -26.26 30.05
CA TYR A 40 13.27 -25.03 30.23
C TYR A 40 13.98 -23.66 30.12
N VAL A 41 13.68 -22.95 29.04
CA VAL A 41 12.88 -21.70 28.95
C VAL A 41 13.14 -21.16 27.54
N CYS A 42 12.25 -21.42 26.58
CA CYS A 42 12.25 -20.66 25.34
C CYS A 42 11.77 -19.26 25.67
N MET A 43 12.73 -18.36 25.94
CA MET A 43 12.46 -16.94 26.02
C MET A 43 12.01 -16.52 24.61
N PHE A 44 10.71 -16.28 24.44
CA PHE A 44 10.14 -15.79 23.20
C PHE A 44 10.79 -14.44 22.89
N CYS A 45 11.75 -14.45 21.97
CA CYS A 45 12.28 -13.24 21.38
C CYS A 45 11.19 -12.73 20.43
N SER A 46 10.27 -11.93 20.96
CA SER A 46 9.31 -11.18 20.15
C SER A 46 10.11 -10.19 19.31
N ILE A 47 10.40 -10.58 18.07
CA ILE A 47 10.86 -9.64 17.05
C ILE A 47 9.66 -8.72 16.80
N LYS A 48 9.64 -7.57 17.48
CA LYS A 48 8.84 -6.43 17.07
C LYS A 48 9.39 -5.99 15.72
N LEU A 49 8.78 -6.49 14.65
CA LEU A 49 8.91 -5.91 13.32
C LEU A 49 8.15 -4.58 13.35
N GLU A 50 8.81 -3.55 13.88
CA GLU A 50 8.39 -2.17 13.66
C GLU A 50 8.70 -1.83 12.21
N VAL A 51 7.76 -2.15 11.32
CA VAL A 51 7.75 -1.61 9.96
C VAL A 51 7.54 -0.11 10.10
N SER A 52 8.65 0.62 10.15
CA SER A 52 8.67 2.06 10.09
C SER A 52 8.36 2.43 8.65
N MET A 53 7.07 2.54 8.36
CA MET A 53 6.58 3.09 7.10
C MET A 53 6.98 4.57 7.11
N GLN A 54 8.12 4.87 6.49
CA GLN A 54 8.58 6.23 6.24
C GLN A 54 7.52 6.86 5.33
N VAL A 55 6.58 7.60 5.92
CA VAL A 55 5.63 8.45 5.20
C VAL A 55 6.50 9.48 4.49
N LYS A 56 6.69 9.30 3.17
CA LYS A 56 7.37 10.31 2.35
C LYS A 56 6.64 11.62 2.56
N ASP A 57 7.44 12.68 2.79
CA ASP A 57 6.97 14.03 3.02
C ASP A 57 5.78 14.36 2.14
N SER A 58 4.68 14.68 2.82
CA SER A 58 3.43 15.17 2.27
C SER A 58 3.72 16.18 1.16
N GLN A 59 3.51 15.78 -0.09
CA GLN A 59 3.48 16.70 -1.21
C GLN A 59 2.56 17.88 -0.86
N ASP A 60 3.07 19.11 -0.91
CA ASP A 60 2.35 20.29 -0.42
C ASP A 60 1.08 20.51 -1.26
N VAL A 61 -0.06 20.42 -0.57
CA VAL A 61 -1.40 20.58 -1.15
C VAL A 61 -1.57 21.97 -1.78
N LYS A 62 -0.87 22.99 -1.27
CA LYS A 62 -1.00 24.38 -1.73
C LYS A 62 -0.54 24.57 -3.16
N ASP A 63 0.61 24.01 -3.51
CA ASP A 63 1.26 24.21 -4.81
C ASP A 63 0.93 23.13 -5.84
N PHE A 64 0.12 22.13 -5.46
CA PHE A 64 -0.26 21.06 -6.38
C PHE A 64 -1.12 21.58 -7.54
N LYS A 65 -0.72 21.25 -8.76
CA LYS A 65 -1.48 21.58 -9.97
C LYS A 65 -2.34 20.38 -10.36
N ASN A 66 -3.65 20.58 -10.31
CA ASN A 66 -4.59 19.56 -10.74
C ASN A 66 -4.39 19.15 -12.21
N PRO A 67 -4.65 17.88 -12.54
CA PRO A 67 -4.66 17.41 -13.92
C PRO A 67 -5.77 18.07 -14.75
N SER A 68 -5.74 17.83 -16.06
CA SER A 68 -6.75 18.36 -16.98
C SER A 68 -8.15 17.80 -16.71
N VAL A 69 -9.20 18.45 -17.20
CA VAL A 69 -10.62 18.05 -16.98
C VAL A 69 -10.96 16.64 -17.50
N TYR A 70 -10.09 16.02 -18.29
CA TYR A 70 -10.26 14.69 -18.88
C TYR A 70 -9.09 13.77 -18.52
N TRP A 71 -8.83 13.62 -17.22
CA TRP A 71 -7.82 12.68 -16.75
C TRP A 71 -8.44 11.39 -16.23
N THR A 72 -7.60 10.35 -16.19
CA THR A 72 -7.94 9.05 -15.65
C THR A 72 -6.76 8.52 -14.86
N HIS A 73 -7.04 7.69 -13.86
CA HIS A 73 -6.03 6.95 -13.12
C HIS A 73 -6.51 5.52 -12.88
N GLN A 74 -5.58 4.57 -12.94
CA GLN A 74 -5.83 3.15 -12.71
C GLN A 74 -4.81 2.65 -11.71
N GLY A 75 -5.29 1.97 -10.67
CA GLY A 75 -4.46 1.55 -9.55
C GLY A 75 -5.19 1.67 -8.22
N ALA A 76 -4.43 1.54 -7.14
CA ALA A 76 -4.93 1.79 -5.82
C ALA A 76 -4.93 3.29 -5.54
N PHE A 77 -5.93 3.77 -4.82
CA PHE A 77 -6.03 5.18 -4.46
C PHE A 77 -6.76 5.37 -3.14
N SER A 78 -6.59 6.55 -2.56
CA SER A 78 -7.36 7.01 -1.42
C SER A 78 -8.06 8.33 -1.71
N VAL A 79 -9.21 8.54 -1.08
CA VAL A 79 -10.02 9.75 -1.21
C VAL A 79 -10.31 10.26 0.20
N ASP A 80 -9.76 11.43 0.53
CA ASP A 80 -10.09 12.16 1.75
C ASP A 80 -11.34 13.02 1.51
N LEU A 81 -12.34 12.87 2.38
CA LEU A 81 -13.67 13.43 2.22
C LEU A 81 -13.97 14.51 3.27
N ALA A 82 -14.94 15.37 2.96
CA ALA A 82 -15.59 16.20 3.96
C ALA A 82 -16.22 15.32 5.06
N SER A 83 -16.22 15.83 6.30
CA SER A 83 -16.71 15.07 7.46
C SER A 83 -18.19 14.69 7.36
N ASP A 84 -18.97 15.44 6.58
CA ASP A 84 -20.40 15.23 6.32
C ASP A 84 -20.69 14.49 5.00
N ALA A 85 -19.67 14.02 4.29
CA ALA A 85 -19.84 13.26 3.06
C ALA A 85 -20.55 11.92 3.32
N ASP A 86 -21.47 11.56 2.42
CA ASP A 86 -22.17 10.28 2.50
C ASP A 86 -21.22 9.12 2.16
N LYS A 87 -20.87 8.33 3.17
CA LYS A 87 -19.99 7.15 3.05
C LYS A 87 -20.77 5.86 2.78
N SER A 88 -22.10 5.89 2.83
CA SER A 88 -22.94 4.70 2.61
C SER A 88 -22.93 4.20 1.15
N ILE A 89 -22.53 5.07 0.23
CA ILE A 89 -22.40 4.76 -1.20
C ILE A 89 -21.13 3.98 -1.55
N VAL A 90 -20.19 3.86 -0.60
CA VAL A 90 -18.90 3.19 -0.82
C VAL A 90 -19.14 1.69 -0.94
N PRO A 91 -18.63 1.03 -2.00
CA PRO A 91 -18.79 -0.41 -2.15
C PRO A 91 -18.03 -1.18 -1.08
N SER A 92 -18.51 -2.38 -0.73
CA SER A 92 -17.89 -3.24 0.29
C SER A 92 -16.47 -3.73 -0.04
N SER A 93 -16.03 -3.55 -1.29
CA SER A 93 -14.66 -3.81 -1.74
C SER A 93 -13.67 -2.70 -1.39
N ALA A 94 -14.14 -1.56 -0.90
CA ALA A 94 -13.31 -0.47 -0.41
C ALA A 94 -13.32 -0.42 1.12
N GLU A 95 -12.25 0.11 1.70
CA GLU A 95 -12.11 0.27 3.14
C GLU A 95 -12.33 1.74 3.53
N ILE A 96 -12.99 1.98 4.65
CA ILE A 96 -13.24 3.32 5.17
C ILE A 96 -12.53 3.43 6.53
N LYS A 97 -11.65 4.41 6.68
CA LYS A 97 -11.05 4.79 7.96
C LYS A 97 -11.23 6.29 8.15
N ASP A 98 -11.96 6.66 9.19
CA ASP A 98 -12.35 8.05 9.46
C ASP A 98 -13.02 8.71 8.25
N ASP A 99 -12.43 9.77 7.71
CA ASP A 99 -12.88 10.50 6.52
C ASP A 99 -12.21 10.05 5.22
N ILE A 100 -11.40 8.98 5.27
CA ILE A 100 -10.63 8.49 4.13
C ILE A 100 -11.19 7.16 3.63
N VAL A 101 -11.46 7.10 2.33
CA VAL A 101 -11.85 5.88 1.62
C VAL A 101 -10.65 5.35 0.84
N TYR A 102 -10.32 4.08 1.05
CA TYR A 102 -9.21 3.38 0.40
C TYR A 102 -9.74 2.34 -0.59
N VAL A 103 -9.22 2.38 -1.81
CA VAL A 103 -9.53 1.43 -2.88
C VAL A 103 -8.24 0.73 -3.28
N SER A 104 -8.18 -0.59 -3.11
CA SER A 104 -6.99 -1.42 -3.37
C SER A 104 -6.78 -1.79 -4.84
N ASP A 105 -7.85 -1.78 -5.63
CA ASP A 105 -7.82 -1.95 -7.08
C ASP A 105 -9.00 -1.21 -7.70
N GLY A 106 -8.73 -0.12 -8.40
CA GLY A 106 -9.75 0.77 -8.89
C GLY A 106 -9.37 1.61 -10.09
N PHE A 107 -10.32 2.45 -10.47
CA PHE A 107 -10.20 3.36 -11.58
C PHE A 107 -10.89 4.68 -11.25
N ILE A 108 -10.25 5.79 -11.63
CA ILE A 108 -10.76 7.15 -11.49
C ILE A 108 -10.92 7.72 -12.89
N LYS A 109 -12.05 8.37 -13.14
CA LYS A 109 -12.32 9.10 -14.38
C LYS A 109 -12.89 10.47 -14.09
N GLN A 110 -12.15 11.53 -14.44
CA GLN A 110 -12.70 12.88 -14.47
C GLN A 110 -13.30 13.18 -15.84
N THR A 111 -14.45 13.85 -15.81
CA THR A 111 -15.10 14.44 -16.98
C THR A 111 -15.59 15.83 -16.63
N LYS A 112 -16.14 16.55 -17.61
CA LYS A 112 -16.84 17.83 -17.37
C LYS A 112 -17.97 17.73 -16.33
N GLY A 113 -18.56 16.55 -16.13
CA GLY A 113 -19.67 16.35 -15.19
C GLY A 113 -19.26 16.00 -13.76
N GLY A 114 -17.99 15.64 -13.50
CA GLY A 114 -17.65 15.02 -12.22
C GLY A 114 -16.37 14.19 -12.23
N ILE A 115 -15.99 13.73 -11.05
CA ILE A 115 -15.04 12.63 -10.85
C ILE A 115 -15.86 11.38 -10.52
N GLN A 116 -15.69 10.34 -11.31
CA GLN A 116 -16.32 9.03 -11.09
C GLN A 116 -15.26 8.05 -10.59
N PHE A 117 -15.57 7.32 -9.52
CA PHE A 117 -14.72 6.29 -8.96
C PHE A 117 -15.29 4.90 -9.25
N TYR A 118 -14.39 3.92 -9.31
CA TYR A 118 -14.72 2.51 -9.49
C TYR A 118 -13.84 1.67 -8.56
N SER A 119 -14.43 0.73 -7.83
CA SER A 119 -13.74 -0.30 -7.06
C SER A 119 -14.20 -1.66 -7.56
N ILE A 120 -13.29 -2.48 -8.09
CA ILE A 120 -13.61 -3.79 -8.70
C ILE A 120 -14.87 -3.70 -9.61
N ARG A 121 -14.91 -2.66 -10.46
CA ARG A 121 -16.02 -2.34 -11.40
C ARG A 121 -17.34 -1.84 -10.77
N SER A 122 -17.44 -1.71 -9.46
CA SER A 122 -18.58 -1.05 -8.79
C SER A 122 -18.39 0.47 -8.83
N PRO A 123 -19.23 1.22 -9.57
CA PRO A 123 -19.12 2.67 -9.65
C PRO A 123 -19.68 3.34 -8.39
N PHE A 124 -19.02 4.40 -7.92
CA PHE A 124 -19.52 5.29 -6.87
C PHE A 124 -18.96 6.70 -7.07
N HIS A 125 -19.65 7.72 -6.56
CA HIS A 125 -19.25 9.11 -6.77
C HIS A 125 -19.74 10.00 -5.63
N TRP A 126 -18.97 11.04 -5.33
CA TRP A 126 -19.39 12.13 -4.45
C TRP A 126 -19.56 13.42 -5.24
N ARG A 127 -20.15 14.44 -4.60
CA ARG A 127 -20.10 15.79 -5.15
C ARG A 127 -18.68 16.30 -5.05
N TYR A 128 -18.29 17.20 -5.95
CA TYR A 128 -16.99 17.86 -5.88
C TYR A 128 -16.75 18.53 -4.52
N SER A 129 -17.79 19.09 -3.89
CA SER A 129 -17.71 19.74 -2.56
C SER A 129 -17.25 18.81 -1.45
N ASP A 130 -17.49 17.52 -1.62
CA ASP A 130 -17.33 16.52 -0.57
C ASP A 130 -15.97 15.83 -0.67
N ILE A 131 -15.25 16.03 -1.78
CA ILE A 131 -13.91 15.49 -2.01
C ILE A 131 -12.89 16.55 -1.63
N LYS A 132 -12.01 16.26 -0.68
CA LYS A 132 -10.90 17.15 -0.31
C LYS A 132 -9.68 16.88 -1.18
N VAL A 133 -9.22 15.64 -1.16
CA VAL A 133 -7.96 15.22 -1.79
C VAL A 133 -8.08 13.79 -2.31
N ILE A 134 -7.43 13.51 -3.44
CA ILE A 134 -7.25 12.16 -3.98
C ILE A 134 -5.74 11.88 -4.04
N ARG A 135 -5.33 10.71 -3.52
CA ARG A 135 -3.93 10.24 -3.55
C ARG A 135 -3.82 8.85 -4.16
N ASP A 136 -2.67 8.54 -4.75
CA ASP A 136 -2.37 7.20 -5.25
C ASP A 136 -1.95 6.23 -4.11
N GLU A 137 -1.53 5.02 -4.46
CA GLU A 137 -1.05 4.03 -3.49
C GLU A 137 0.22 4.42 -2.73
N ASN A 138 1.01 5.34 -3.27
CA ASN A 138 2.25 5.83 -2.67
C ASN A 138 2.00 7.04 -1.77
N GLY A 139 0.78 7.59 -1.79
CA GLY A 139 0.40 8.82 -1.09
C GLY A 139 0.64 10.09 -1.90
N ASP A 140 1.06 9.97 -3.16
CA ASP A 140 1.28 11.11 -4.06
C ASP A 140 -0.07 11.74 -4.45
N LEU A 141 -0.11 13.06 -4.57
CA LEU A 141 -1.32 13.79 -4.91
C LEU A 141 -1.70 13.51 -6.37
N LEU A 142 -2.96 13.10 -6.56
CA LEU A 142 -3.58 12.98 -7.88
C LEU A 142 -4.49 14.18 -8.17
N TRP A 143 -5.20 14.66 -7.14
CA TRP A 143 -6.15 15.75 -7.27
C TRP A 143 -6.41 16.41 -5.91
N VAL A 144 -6.60 17.73 -5.91
CA VAL A 144 -6.88 18.54 -4.72
C VAL A 144 -8.06 19.45 -5.02
N ASN A 145 -9.00 19.56 -4.09
CA ASN A 145 -10.06 20.55 -4.19
C ASN A 145 -9.57 21.92 -3.72
N ASP A 146 -9.71 22.93 -4.56
CA ASP A 146 -9.26 24.30 -4.29
C ASP A 146 -9.91 24.92 -3.03
N ARG A 147 -11.07 24.42 -2.60
CA ARG A 147 -11.72 24.87 -1.35
C ARG A 147 -10.96 24.46 -0.08
N TYR A 148 -10.14 23.43 -0.16
CA TYR A 148 -9.43 22.84 0.99
C TYR A 148 -7.91 23.03 0.90
N ARG A 149 -7.43 23.92 0.01
CA ARG A 149 -6.03 24.36 -0.05
C ARG A 149 -5.67 25.34 1.07
#